data_AF-A0AAE2YFX3-F1
#
_entry.id   AF-A0AAE2YFX3-F1
#
_cell.length_a   1.000
_cell.length_b   1.000
_cell.length_c   1.000
_cell.angle_alpha   90.00
_cell.angle_beta   90.00
_cell.angle_gamma   90.00
#
_symmetry.space_group_name_H-M   'P 1'
#
loop_
_entity.id
_entity.type
_entity.pdbx_description
1 polymer ?
#
loop_
_entity_poly.entity_id
_entity_poly.type
_entity_poly.pdbx_seq_one_letter_code
_entity_poly.pdbx_strand_id
1 'polypeptide(L)'
;MDVKYHYDGHRGDRQGHNGVDVCMHPREAMKRGNICPVCRKKMTIGVQHRVEELADRDEGFKPKDPIPFKRLIPLAELIAVAFNVENLHAQKVREEYDRLVNKFGNEYNVLLEPPLEGLLEVTHPRVAELIMLNREERLRIKPGFDGVYGKIILDEPREKAVEDHLKVGQQSLDSYFKQ
;
A
#
# COMPACT_ATOMS: atom_id res chain seq x y z
N MET A 1 -5.37 -4.13 3.85
CA MET A 1 -4.76 -5.48 3.86
C MET A 1 -4.79 -6.03 2.47
N ASP A 2 -3.63 -6.41 1.96
CA ASP A 2 -3.47 -6.99 0.64
C ASP A 2 -3.65 -8.52 0.68
N VAL A 3 -4.84 -8.96 1.07
CA VAL A 3 -5.17 -10.40 1.05
C VAL A 3 -6.45 -10.60 0.25
N LYS A 4 -6.46 -11.69 -0.53
CA LYS A 4 -7.52 -12.05 -1.49
C LYS A 4 -8.93 -12.12 -0.91
N TYR A 5 -9.06 -12.35 0.39
CA TYR A 5 -10.33 -12.54 1.06
C TYR A 5 -10.40 -11.69 2.33
N HIS A 6 -9.99 -10.42 2.26
CA HIS A 6 -10.05 -9.56 3.43
C HIS A 6 -11.49 -9.14 3.73
N TYR A 7 -12.12 -8.48 2.77
CA TYR A 7 -13.49 -7.96 2.86
C TYR A 7 -14.48 -8.89 2.16
N ASP A 8 -15.76 -8.67 2.45
CA ASP A 8 -16.84 -9.37 1.76
C ASP A 8 -17.00 -8.82 0.36
N GLY A 9 -17.34 -9.69 -0.58
CA GLY A 9 -17.51 -9.22 -1.94
C GLY A 9 -17.77 -10.26 -2.98
N HIS A 10 -17.82 -9.78 -4.22
CA HIS A 10 -17.96 -10.53 -5.45
C HIS A 10 -17.15 -9.85 -6.53
N ARG A 11 -16.42 -10.67 -7.28
CA ARG A 11 -15.75 -10.21 -8.50
C ARG A 11 -16.74 -9.87 -9.62
N GLY A 12 -16.33 -8.95 -10.48
CA GLY A 12 -17.08 -8.47 -11.63
C GLY A 12 -17.30 -9.52 -12.73
N ASP A 13 -16.45 -10.56 -12.76
CA ASP A 13 -16.56 -11.72 -13.65
C ASP A 13 -17.66 -12.71 -13.21
N ARG A 14 -18.22 -12.56 -12.00
CA ARG A 14 -19.32 -13.40 -11.54
C ARG A 14 -20.58 -13.16 -12.37
N GLN A 15 -21.37 -14.23 -12.54
CA GLN A 15 -22.65 -14.15 -13.22
C GLN A 15 -23.57 -13.08 -12.59
N GLY A 16 -24.02 -12.13 -13.40
CA GLY A 16 -24.91 -11.05 -12.99
C GLY A 16 -24.20 -9.79 -12.46
N HIS A 17 -22.86 -9.70 -12.56
CA HIS A 17 -22.11 -8.51 -12.15
C HIS A 17 -21.75 -7.55 -13.30
N ASN A 18 -21.81 -7.98 -14.57
CA ASN A 18 -21.53 -7.15 -15.75
C ASN A 18 -20.21 -6.35 -15.64
N GLY A 19 -19.16 -6.95 -15.07
CA GLY A 19 -17.86 -6.30 -14.88
C GLY A 19 -17.75 -5.39 -13.66
N VAL A 20 -18.77 -5.32 -12.80
CA VAL A 20 -18.75 -4.49 -11.58
C VAL A 20 -18.33 -5.31 -10.38
N ASP A 21 -17.14 -5.02 -9.86
CA ASP A 21 -16.66 -5.52 -8.58
C ASP A 21 -17.49 -4.96 -7.41
N VAL A 22 -17.76 -5.81 -6.42
CA VAL A 22 -18.35 -5.41 -5.15
C VAL A 22 -17.41 -5.81 -4.03
N CYS A 23 -16.93 -4.83 -3.27
CA CYS A 23 -16.13 -5.00 -2.07
C CYS A 23 -16.76 -4.17 -0.95
N MET A 24 -17.08 -4.80 0.18
CA MET A 24 -17.85 -4.19 1.25
C MET A 24 -17.26 -4.52 2.61
N HIS A 25 -17.18 -3.52 3.48
CA HIS A 25 -16.79 -3.75 4.87
C HIS A 25 -17.83 -4.66 5.54
N PRO A 26 -17.43 -5.64 6.36
CA PRO A 26 -18.37 -6.61 6.93
C PRO A 26 -19.50 -6.00 7.75
N ARG A 27 -19.25 -4.92 8.51
CA ARG A 27 -20.31 -4.17 9.19
C ARG A 27 -21.43 -3.70 8.26
N GLU A 28 -21.08 -3.30 7.03
CA GLU A 28 -22.07 -2.89 6.02
C GLU A 28 -22.74 -4.09 5.35
N ALA A 29 -21.97 -5.15 5.08
CA ALA A 29 -22.47 -6.39 4.50
C ALA A 29 -23.50 -7.05 5.41
N MET A 30 -23.20 -7.17 6.72
CA MET A 30 -24.09 -7.74 7.74
C MET A 30 -25.40 -6.97 7.82
N LYS A 31 -25.37 -5.64 7.81
CA LYS A 31 -26.57 -4.78 7.79
C LYS A 31 -27.45 -5.04 6.57
N ARG A 32 -26.88 -5.54 5.48
CA ARG A 32 -27.57 -5.91 4.23
C ARG A 32 -27.89 -7.40 4.14
N GLY A 33 -27.73 -8.16 5.22
CA GLY A 33 -27.93 -9.61 5.24
C GLY A 33 -26.95 -10.37 4.33
N ASN A 34 -25.76 -9.81 4.10
CA ASN A 34 -24.70 -10.35 3.24
C ASN A 34 -25.14 -10.53 1.77
N ILE A 35 -26.12 -9.74 1.33
CA ILE A 35 -26.65 -9.78 -0.04
C ILE A 35 -25.94 -8.76 -0.92
N CYS A 36 -25.42 -9.23 -2.05
CA CYS A 36 -24.79 -8.38 -3.05
C CYS A 36 -25.80 -7.37 -3.62
N PRO A 37 -25.49 -6.06 -3.66
CA PRO A 37 -26.38 -5.05 -4.21
C PRO A 37 -26.58 -5.16 -5.74
N VAL A 38 -25.63 -5.80 -6.44
CA VAL A 38 -25.65 -5.94 -7.91
C VAL A 38 -26.44 -7.18 -8.33
N CYS A 39 -25.95 -8.39 -7.99
CA CYS A 39 -26.57 -9.63 -8.44
C CYS A 39 -27.62 -10.22 -7.47
N ARG A 40 -27.83 -9.62 -6.29
CA ARG A 40 -28.77 -10.08 -5.25
C ARG A 40 -28.52 -11.48 -4.67
N LYS A 41 -27.36 -12.07 -4.95
CA LYS A 41 -26.91 -13.34 -4.35
C LYS A 41 -26.09 -13.08 -3.07
N LYS A 42 -25.92 -14.09 -2.22
CA LYS A 42 -25.04 -14.01 -1.04
C LYS A 42 -23.59 -13.75 -1.47
N MET A 43 -22.93 -12.80 -0.82
CA MET A 43 -21.53 -12.45 -1.06
C MET A 43 -20.56 -13.52 -0.54
N THR A 44 -19.36 -13.57 -1.11
CA THR A 44 -18.24 -14.30 -0.50
C THR A 44 -17.87 -13.60 0.80
N ILE A 45 -17.78 -14.37 1.88
CA ILE A 45 -17.43 -13.86 3.21
C ILE A 45 -15.91 -13.76 3.35
N GLY A 46 -15.43 -12.59 3.75
CA GLY A 46 -14.02 -12.30 3.99
C GLY A 46 -13.58 -12.60 5.43
N VAL A 47 -12.27 -12.60 5.65
CA VAL A 47 -11.65 -12.81 6.96
C VAL A 47 -12.07 -11.74 7.96
N GLN A 48 -12.18 -10.47 7.53
CA GLN A 48 -12.61 -9.37 8.40
C GLN A 48 -14.04 -9.59 8.92
N HIS A 49 -14.90 -10.28 8.17
CA HIS A 49 -16.25 -10.62 8.62
C HIS A 49 -16.22 -11.50 9.85
N ARG A 50 -15.38 -12.54 9.83
CA ARG A 50 -15.25 -13.44 10.96
C ARG A 50 -14.66 -12.75 12.18
N VAL A 51 -13.75 -11.80 11.96
CA VAL A 51 -13.23 -10.95 13.03
C VAL A 51 -14.36 -10.13 13.64
N GLU A 52 -15.19 -9.47 12.83
CA GLU A 52 -16.31 -8.66 13.31
C GLU A 52 -17.36 -9.49 14.07
N GLU A 53 -17.69 -10.70 13.59
CA GLU A 53 -18.62 -11.60 14.29
C GLU A 53 -18.15 -12.00 15.70
N LEU A 54 -16.84 -12.12 15.88
CA LEU A 54 -16.21 -12.59 17.13
C LEU A 54 -15.70 -11.46 18.01
N ALA A 55 -15.65 -10.23 17.50
CA ALA A 55 -15.08 -9.10 18.21
C ALA A 55 -15.93 -8.77 19.43
N ASP A 56 -15.28 -8.74 20.60
CA ASP A 56 -15.84 -8.25 21.86
C ASP A 56 -15.55 -6.76 22.07
N ARG A 57 -14.87 -6.11 21.11
CA ARG A 57 -14.37 -4.73 21.20
C ARG A 57 -14.52 -4.03 19.86
N ASP A 58 -14.62 -2.71 19.91
CA ASP A 58 -14.70 -1.89 18.72
C ASP A 58 -13.40 -1.91 17.90
N GLU A 59 -13.56 -1.76 16.60
CA GLU A 59 -12.47 -1.57 15.65
C GLU A 59 -11.56 -0.41 16.08
N GLY A 60 -10.24 -0.66 16.08
CA GLY A 60 -9.24 0.32 16.49
C GLY A 60 -8.91 0.28 17.98
N PHE A 61 -9.59 -0.54 18.80
CA PHE A 61 -9.18 -0.77 20.19
C PHE A 61 -7.72 -1.26 20.26
N LYS A 62 -6.90 -0.56 21.02
CA LYS A 62 -5.51 -0.94 21.32
C LYS A 62 -5.37 -1.21 22.82
N PRO A 63 -4.86 -2.38 23.23
CA PRO A 63 -4.46 -2.63 24.61
C PRO A 63 -3.42 -1.59 25.09
N LYS A 64 -3.21 -1.47 26.40
CA LYS A 64 -2.25 -0.51 26.97
C LYS A 64 -0.81 -0.74 26.49
N ASP A 65 -0.40 -2.00 26.35
CA ASP A 65 0.97 -2.38 25.98
C ASP A 65 0.96 -3.41 24.83
N PRO A 66 0.59 -3.00 23.59
CA PRO A 66 0.56 -3.91 22.47
C PRO A 66 1.98 -4.17 21.97
N ILE A 67 2.28 -5.42 21.60
CA ILE A 67 3.48 -5.72 20.82
C ILE A 67 3.32 -5.02 19.46
N PRO A 68 4.24 -4.12 19.07
CA PRO A 68 4.12 -3.42 17.81
C PRO A 68 4.30 -4.39 16.64
N PHE A 69 3.54 -4.18 15.58
CA PHE A 69 3.71 -4.87 14.30
C PHE A 69 3.84 -3.83 13.20
N LYS A 70 4.60 -4.15 12.15
CA LYS A 70 4.71 -3.31 10.96
C LYS A 70 3.92 -3.94 9.82
N ARG A 71 3.14 -3.13 9.12
CA ARG A 71 2.45 -3.55 7.89
C ARG A 71 3.32 -3.17 6.71
N LEU A 72 3.99 -4.14 6.12
CA LEU A 72 4.83 -3.91 4.94
C LEU A 72 4.16 -4.52 3.71
N ILE A 73 4.10 -3.72 2.66
CA ILE A 73 3.82 -4.21 1.30
C ILE A 73 5.13 -4.73 0.68
N PRO A 74 5.09 -5.87 -0.06
CA PRO A 74 6.24 -6.38 -0.78
C PRO A 74 6.89 -5.33 -1.70
N LEU A 75 8.22 -5.34 -1.76
CA LEU A 75 9.00 -4.37 -2.53
C LEU A 75 8.65 -4.42 -4.03
N ALA A 76 8.42 -5.62 -4.58
CA ALA A 76 8.03 -5.78 -5.98
C ALA A 76 6.71 -5.06 -6.31
N GLU A 77 5.75 -5.03 -5.39
CA GLU A 77 4.50 -4.29 -5.58
C GLU A 77 4.71 -2.79 -5.54
N LEU A 78 5.54 -2.29 -4.61
CA LEU A 78 5.88 -0.87 -4.57
C LEU A 78 6.57 -0.41 -5.86
N ILE A 79 7.50 -1.23 -6.38
CA ILE A 79 8.19 -0.96 -7.65
C ILE A 79 7.21 -0.99 -8.83
N ALA A 80 6.36 -2.01 -8.89
CA ALA A 80 5.37 -2.14 -9.96
C ALA A 80 4.41 -0.94 -9.98
N VAL A 81 3.96 -0.51 -8.80
CA VAL A 81 3.12 0.69 -8.62
C VAL A 81 3.87 1.97 -9.01
N ALA A 82 5.15 2.11 -8.63
CA ALA A 82 5.99 3.25 -9.02
C ALA A 82 6.15 3.35 -10.55
N PHE A 83 6.28 2.22 -11.23
CA PHE A 83 6.49 2.16 -12.68
C PHE A 83 5.19 2.02 -13.48
N ASN A 84 4.03 2.04 -12.82
CA ASN A 84 2.72 1.86 -13.43
C ASN A 84 2.64 0.56 -14.27
N VAL A 85 3.11 -0.54 -13.68
CA VAL A 85 3.12 -1.88 -14.29
C VAL A 85 2.21 -2.79 -13.49
N GLU A 86 1.29 -3.50 -14.16
CA GLU A 86 0.39 -4.44 -13.48
C GLU A 86 1.05 -5.79 -13.18
N ASN A 87 1.97 -6.24 -14.05
CA ASN A 87 2.65 -7.52 -13.90
C ASN A 87 3.88 -7.40 -12.99
N LEU A 88 3.80 -7.97 -11.78
CA LEU A 88 4.91 -8.01 -10.81
C LEU A 88 6.16 -8.76 -11.33
N HIS A 89 5.99 -9.64 -12.31
CA HIS A 89 7.08 -10.41 -12.93
C HIS A 89 7.65 -9.72 -14.18
N ALA A 90 7.23 -8.50 -14.49
CA ALA A 90 7.82 -7.75 -15.58
C ALA A 90 9.32 -7.56 -15.37
N GLN A 91 10.10 -7.68 -16.46
CA GLN A 91 11.56 -7.59 -16.41
C GLN A 91 12.05 -6.31 -15.70
N LYS A 92 11.44 -5.16 -15.99
CA LYS A 92 11.77 -3.88 -15.37
C LYS A 92 11.55 -3.87 -13.84
N VAL A 93 10.51 -4.54 -13.34
CA VAL A 93 10.25 -4.66 -11.90
C VAL A 93 11.30 -5.55 -11.26
N ARG A 94 11.61 -6.68 -11.88
CA ARG A 94 12.62 -7.63 -11.42
C ARG A 94 14.02 -7.01 -11.36
N GLU A 95 14.43 -6.32 -12.41
CA GLU A 95 15.75 -5.67 -12.48
C GLU A 95 15.92 -4.62 -11.38
N GLU A 96 14.88 -3.84 -11.10
CA GLU A 96 14.90 -2.83 -10.03
C GLU A 96 14.88 -3.48 -8.64
N TYR A 97 14.10 -4.54 -8.45
CA TYR A 97 14.08 -5.33 -7.22
C TYR A 97 15.47 -5.91 -6.92
N ASP A 98 16.07 -6.59 -7.90
CA ASP A 98 17.38 -7.21 -7.79
C ASP A 98 18.46 -6.14 -7.50
N ARG A 99 18.38 -4.97 -8.15
CA ARG A 99 19.30 -3.85 -7.88
C ARG A 99 19.26 -3.40 -6.41
N LEU A 100 18.06 -3.18 -5.88
CA LEU A 100 17.86 -2.74 -4.49
C LEU A 100 18.30 -3.82 -3.50
N VAL A 101 17.89 -5.07 -3.73
CA VAL A 101 18.26 -6.19 -2.87
C VAL A 101 19.77 -6.43 -2.88
N ASN A 102 20.43 -6.34 -4.04
CA ASN A 102 21.89 -6.50 -4.12
C ASN A 102 22.64 -5.38 -3.39
N LYS A 103 22.11 -4.15 -3.37
CA LYS A 103 22.71 -3.03 -2.66
C LYS A 103 22.54 -3.12 -1.14
N PHE A 104 21.35 -3.50 -0.68
CA PHE A 104 20.96 -3.44 0.74
C PHE A 104 20.89 -4.83 1.42
N GLY A 105 21.20 -5.90 0.68
CA GLY A 105 21.34 -7.28 1.14
C GLY A 105 20.05 -8.11 1.01
N ASN A 106 18.91 -7.59 1.46
CA ASN A 106 17.62 -8.28 1.38
C ASN A 106 16.45 -7.29 1.33
N GLU A 107 15.26 -7.78 0.99
CA GLU A 107 14.05 -6.96 0.87
C GLU A 107 13.67 -6.24 2.16
N TYR A 108 13.76 -6.91 3.32
CA TYR A 108 13.43 -6.28 4.60
C TYR A 108 14.35 -5.10 4.90
N ASN A 109 15.65 -5.24 4.63
CA ASN A 109 16.59 -4.15 4.77
C ASN A 109 16.15 -2.98 3.89
N VAL A 110 15.90 -3.19 2.59
CA VAL A 110 15.40 -2.13 1.69
C VAL A 110 14.17 -1.42 2.28
N LEU A 111 13.20 -2.20 2.76
CA LEU A 111 11.93 -1.68 3.27
C LEU A 111 12.03 -1.01 4.62
N LEU A 112 13.07 -1.23 5.43
CA LEU A 112 13.11 -0.79 6.83
C LEU A 112 14.29 0.10 7.22
N GLU A 113 15.48 -0.11 6.63
CA GLU A 113 16.72 0.43 7.20
C GLU A 113 17.24 1.68 6.47
N PRO A 114 17.44 1.71 5.14
CA PRO A 114 18.10 2.83 4.46
C PRO A 114 17.33 4.14 4.61
N PRO A 115 17.98 5.28 4.92
CA PRO A 115 17.33 6.58 4.89
C PRO A 115 16.93 6.95 3.46
N LEU A 116 16.09 7.97 3.31
CA LEU A 116 15.58 8.42 2.01
C LEU A 116 16.72 8.73 1.03
N GLU A 117 17.76 9.41 1.50
CA GLU A 117 18.93 9.80 0.70
C GLU A 117 19.62 8.56 0.12
N GLY A 118 19.82 7.53 0.94
CA GLY A 118 20.44 6.28 0.50
C GLY A 118 19.60 5.52 -0.53
N LEU A 119 18.27 5.63 -0.47
CA LEU A 119 17.38 5.08 -1.50
C LEU A 119 17.49 5.87 -2.81
N LEU A 120 17.48 7.22 -2.73
CA LEU A 120 17.56 8.11 -3.89
C LEU A 120 18.86 7.97 -4.69
N GLU A 121 19.94 7.52 -4.05
CA GLU A 121 21.20 7.20 -4.74
C GLU A 121 21.11 5.97 -5.66
N VAL A 122 20.17 5.06 -5.41
CA VAL A 122 20.15 3.72 -6.04
C VAL A 122 18.91 3.47 -6.89
N THR A 123 17.77 4.06 -6.53
CA THR A 123 16.48 3.85 -7.19
C THR A 123 15.81 5.15 -7.59
N HIS A 124 14.77 5.02 -8.42
CA HIS A 124 13.95 6.14 -8.86
C HIS A 124 13.26 6.84 -7.66
N PRO A 125 13.14 8.18 -7.65
CA PRO A 125 12.53 8.93 -6.53
C PRO A 125 11.14 8.42 -6.12
N ARG A 126 10.33 8.01 -7.09
CA ARG A 126 9.00 7.45 -6.83
C ARG A 126 9.03 6.15 -6.03
N VAL A 127 10.01 5.27 -6.27
CA VAL A 127 10.16 4.02 -5.53
C VAL A 127 10.58 4.32 -4.09
N ALA A 128 11.55 5.24 -3.91
CA ALA A 128 12.00 5.68 -2.60
C ALA A 128 10.85 6.31 -1.78
N GLU A 129 10.05 7.18 -2.39
CA GLU A 129 8.86 7.79 -1.78
C GLU A 129 7.86 6.73 -1.31
N LEU A 130 7.55 5.74 -2.15
CA LEU A 130 6.61 4.68 -1.78
C LEU A 130 7.13 3.79 -0.65
N ILE A 131 8.44 3.52 -0.60
CA ILE A 131 9.07 2.82 0.53
C ILE A 131 8.90 3.63 1.82
N MET A 132 9.14 4.94 1.78
CA MET A 132 8.95 5.81 2.96
C MET A 132 7.49 5.84 3.42
N LEU A 133 6.54 5.99 2.49
CA LEU A 133 5.11 5.93 2.80
C LEU A 133 4.68 4.57 3.37
N ASN A 134 5.29 3.47 2.93
CA ASN A 134 5.07 2.13 3.46
C ASN A 134 5.53 2.04 4.93
N ARG A 135 6.72 2.57 5.24
CA ARG A 135 7.27 2.61 6.60
C ARG A 135 6.42 3.43 7.57
N GLU A 136 5.84 4.51 7.08
CA GLU A 136 4.99 5.41 7.86
C GLU A 136 3.53 4.92 7.96
N GLU A 137 3.18 3.78 7.35
CA GLU A 137 1.81 3.26 7.24
C GLU A 137 0.82 4.26 6.60
N ARG A 138 1.31 5.13 5.70
CA ARG A 138 0.53 6.19 5.04
C ARG A 138 0.02 5.81 3.65
N LEU A 139 0.36 4.61 3.17
CA LEU A 139 -0.17 4.10 1.91
C LEU A 139 -1.67 3.81 2.03
N ARG A 140 -2.45 4.35 1.08
CA ARG A 140 -3.88 4.04 0.96
C ARG A 140 -4.02 2.74 0.19
N ILE A 141 -4.74 1.77 0.76
CA ILE A 141 -4.89 0.43 0.17
C ILE A 141 -6.38 0.12 0.01
N LYS A 142 -6.81 -0.23 -1.20
CA LYS A 142 -8.11 -0.90 -1.39
C LYS A 142 -7.98 -2.33 -0.88
N PRO A 143 -8.88 -2.77 0.01
CA PRO A 143 -8.85 -4.13 0.53
C PRO A 143 -9.18 -5.16 -0.57
N GLY A 144 -8.53 -6.33 -0.49
CA GLY A 144 -8.86 -7.46 -1.36
C GLY A 144 -10.16 -8.16 -0.94
N PHE A 145 -10.77 -8.87 -1.88
CA PHE A 145 -12.05 -9.56 -1.71
C PHE A 145 -12.21 -10.65 -2.78
N ASP A 146 -12.95 -11.71 -2.46
CA ASP A 146 -13.37 -12.75 -3.40
C ASP A 146 -12.28 -13.30 -4.36
N GLY A 147 -11.04 -13.46 -3.89
CA GLY A 147 -9.92 -13.95 -4.70
C GLY A 147 -9.06 -12.87 -5.35
N VAL A 148 -9.47 -11.60 -5.27
CA VAL A 148 -8.76 -10.43 -5.79
C VAL A 148 -7.92 -9.81 -4.68
N TYR A 149 -6.62 -9.62 -4.96
CA TYR A 149 -5.70 -8.92 -4.05
C TYR A 149 -6.11 -7.46 -3.86
N GLY A 150 -5.65 -6.88 -2.75
CA GLY A 150 -5.78 -5.46 -2.52
C GLY A 150 -4.95 -4.68 -3.55
N LYS A 151 -5.16 -3.37 -3.59
CA LYS A 151 -4.42 -2.48 -4.51
C LYS A 151 -4.02 -1.21 -3.80
N ILE A 152 -2.78 -0.77 -4.00
CA ILE A 152 -2.33 0.55 -3.56
C ILE A 152 -3.08 1.60 -4.37
N ILE A 153 -3.66 2.59 -3.70
CA ILE A 153 -4.23 3.78 -4.31
C ILE A 153 -3.15 4.84 -4.31
N LEU A 154 -2.69 5.22 -5.49
CA LEU A 154 -1.92 6.43 -5.66
C LEU A 154 -2.91 7.59 -5.82
N ASP A 155 -2.76 8.62 -4.99
CA ASP A 155 -3.29 9.92 -5.36
C ASP A 155 -2.48 10.40 -6.58
N GLU A 156 -3.13 11.01 -7.58
CA GLU A 156 -2.48 11.50 -8.81
C GLU A 156 -1.18 12.27 -8.51
N PRO A 157 -0.17 12.23 -9.40
CA PRO A 157 1.16 12.72 -9.10
C PRO A 157 1.13 14.17 -8.61
N ARG A 158 1.47 14.37 -7.33
CA ARG A 158 1.90 15.67 -6.84
C ARG A 158 3.25 15.97 -7.49
N GLU A 159 3.25 16.73 -8.57
CA GLU A 159 4.48 17.21 -9.24
C GLU A 159 5.39 18.10 -8.36
N LYS A 160 5.10 18.31 -7.07
CA LYS A 160 5.84 19.31 -6.26
C LYS A 160 5.99 18.91 -4.78
N ALA A 161 6.81 17.91 -4.48
CA ALA A 161 7.25 17.67 -3.10
C ALA A 161 8.76 17.42 -2.92
N VAL A 162 9.52 17.30 -4.01
CA VAL A 162 11.00 17.18 -3.93
C VAL A 162 11.67 18.56 -3.76
N GLU A 163 10.96 19.62 -4.18
CA GLU A 163 11.00 21.02 -3.70
C GLU A 163 11.73 21.34 -2.38
N ASP A 164 11.10 20.86 -1.32
CA ASP A 164 11.15 21.54 -0.03
C ASP A 164 12.19 20.95 0.92
N HIS A 165 12.71 19.75 0.64
CA HIS A 165 13.74 19.11 1.46
C HIS A 165 15.18 19.41 1.01
N LEU A 166 15.37 20.00 -0.18
CA LEU A 166 16.70 20.42 -0.68
C LEU A 166 17.07 21.86 -0.33
N LYS A 167 16.19 22.66 0.30
CA LYS A 167 16.46 24.06 0.66
C LYS A 167 17.08 24.26 2.05
N VAL A 168 17.63 23.21 2.67
CA VAL A 168 18.42 23.37 3.89
C VAL A 168 19.89 23.59 3.50
N GLY A 169 20.27 24.86 3.39
CA GLY A 169 21.66 25.28 3.57
C GLY A 169 22.52 25.49 2.32
N GLN A 170 22.15 26.41 1.44
CA GLN A 170 23.15 27.18 0.69
C GLN A 170 23.14 28.61 1.22
N GLN A 171 24.08 28.92 2.12
CA GLN A 171 24.45 30.31 2.37
C GLN A 171 25.19 30.82 1.13
N SER A 172 24.76 31.96 0.60
CA SER A 172 25.43 32.59 -0.53
C SER A 172 26.83 33.09 -0.12
N LEU A 173 27.79 32.94 -1.04
CA LEU A 173 29.16 33.46 -0.95
C LEU A 173 29.24 34.98 -0.70
N ASP A 174 28.14 35.71 -0.89
CA ASP A 174 28.03 37.15 -0.63
C ASP A 174 28.15 37.53 0.86
N SER A 175 28.01 36.55 1.77
CA SER A 175 28.16 36.77 3.21
C SER A 175 29.63 36.89 3.67
N TYR A 176 30.60 36.59 2.81
CA TYR A 176 32.05 36.65 3.15
C TYR A 176 32.75 37.95 2.72
N PHE A 177 32.13 38.83 1.92
CA PHE A 177 32.78 40.02 1.34
C PHE A 177 32.29 41.38 1.86
N LYS A 178 31.49 41.41 2.94
CA LYS A 178 31.19 42.67 3.64
C LYS A 178 32.03 42.79 4.90
N GLN A 179 33.10 43.59 4.78
CA GLN A 179 33.88 44.17 5.86
C GLN A 179 33.00 44.88 6.90
#